data_AF-A0A7C5S1D9-F1
#
_entry.id   AF-A0A7C5S1D9-F1
#
_cell.length_a   1.000
_cell.length_b   1.000
_cell.length_c   1.000
_cell.angle_alpha   90.00
_cell.angle_beta   90.00
_cell.angle_gamma   90.00
#
_symmetry.space_group_name_H-M   'P 1'
#
loop_
_entity.id
_entity.type
_entity.pdbx_description
1 polymer ?
#
loop_
_entity_poly.entity_id
_entity_poly.type
_entity_poly.pdbx_seq_one_letter_code
_entity_poly.pdbx_strand_id
1 'polypeptide(L)' 'GLLLRLVDKGVLRQKAYEIVQSLALRSFEENTNFKDIVMSSPDITIYLSREEIEEIFDLNHHLRNIDFIFEQVMKKYK' A
#
# COMPACT_ATOMS: atom_id res chain seq x y z
N GLY A 1 4.14 2.97 -8.30
CA GLY A 1 3.32 2.13 -7.39
C GLY A 1 3.86 2.25 -5.97
N LEU A 2 3.00 2.09 -4.96
CA LEU A 2 3.34 2.35 -3.54
C LEU A 2 4.61 1.59 -3.08
N LEU A 3 4.70 0.29 -3.40
CA LEU A 3 5.87 -0.55 -3.07
C LEU A 3 7.18 0.00 -3.65
N LEU A 4 7.18 0.37 -4.94
CA LEU A 4 8.37 0.90 -5.60
C LEU A 4 8.81 2.19 -4.94
N ARG A 5 7.86 3.08 -4.61
CA ARG A 5 8.18 4.35 -3.97
C ARG A 5 8.80 4.16 -2.59
N LEU A 6 8.31 3.20 -1.79
CA LEU A 6 8.92 2.86 -0.50
C LEU A 6 10.35 2.36 -0.67
N VAL A 7 10.59 1.50 -1.67
CA VAL A 7 11.93 0.98 -1.98
C VAL A 7 12.88 2.11 -2.42
N ASP A 8 12.40 3.03 -3.25
CA ASP A 8 13.18 4.21 -3.68
C ASP A 8 13.54 5.13 -2.50
N LYS A 9 12.72 5.15 -1.45
CA LYS A 9 12.99 5.87 -0.19
C LYS A 9 13.91 5.10 0.77
N GLY A 10 14.44 3.96 0.34
CA GLY A 10 15.39 3.16 1.12
C GLY A 10 14.75 2.11 2.02
N VAL A 11 13.44 1.87 1.92
CA VAL A 11 12.79 0.78 2.64
C VAL A 11 13.19 -0.55 2.00
N LEU A 12 13.63 -1.50 2.82
CA LEU A 12 13.92 -2.86 2.34
C LEU A 12 12.67 -3.44 1.65
N ARG A 13 12.85 -4.04 0.48
CA ARG A 13 11.75 -4.62 -0.32
C ARG A 13 10.82 -5.47 0.54
N GLN A 14 11.37 -6.39 1.34
CA GLN A 14 10.60 -7.25 2.23
C GLN A 14 9.72 -6.44 3.20
N LYS A 15 10.31 -5.44 3.89
CA LYS A 15 9.57 -4.57 4.82
C LYS A 15 8.49 -3.77 4.11
N ALA A 16 8.77 -3.26 2.91
CA ALA A 16 7.77 -2.56 2.09
C ALA A 16 6.58 -3.48 1.76
N TYR A 17 6.84 -4.75 1.41
CA TYR A 17 5.78 -5.74 1.22
C TYR A 17 4.97 -5.98 2.49
N GLU A 18 5.62 -6.20 3.64
CA GLU A 18 4.94 -6.44 4.92
C GLU A 18 4.01 -5.28 5.30
N ILE A 19 4.48 -4.04 5.17
CA ILE A 19 3.67 -2.84 5.47
C ILE A 19 2.45 -2.79 4.54
N VAL A 20 2.66 -2.85 3.22
CA VAL A 20 1.58 -2.74 2.24
C VAL A 20 0.55 -3.86 2.40
N GLN A 21 0.99 -5.08 2.70
CA GLN A 21 0.11 -6.23 2.94
C GLN A 21 -0.75 -6.05 4.19
N SER A 22 -0.14 -5.60 5.29
CA SER A 22 -0.87 -5.34 6.54
C SER A 22 -1.95 -4.27 6.35
N LEU A 23 -1.62 -3.18 5.66
CA LEU A 23 -2.57 -2.11 5.37
C LEU A 23 -3.68 -2.56 4.41
N ALA A 24 -3.37 -3.44 3.45
CA ALA A 24 -4.34 -3.99 2.53
C ALA A 24 -5.34 -4.90 3.25
N LEU A 25 -4.84 -5.80 4.10
CA LEU A 25 -5.69 -6.66 4.93
C LEU A 25 -6.60 -5.82 5.83
N ARG A 26 -6.05 -4.78 6.48
CA ARG A 26 -6.83 -3.87 7.32
C ARG A 26 -7.91 -3.14 6.54
N SER A 27 -7.63 -2.69 5.32
CA SER A 27 -8.61 -2.04 4.44
C SER A 27 -9.76 -2.96 4.10
N PHE A 28 -9.47 -4.24 3.91
CA PHE A 28 -10.48 -5.28 3.65
C PHE A 28 -11.31 -5.61 4.90
N GLU A 29 -10.67 -5.82 6.05
CA GLU A 29 -11.35 -6.13 7.32
C GLU A 29 -12.23 -4.97 7.80
N GLU A 30 -11.75 -3.73 7.68
CA GLU A 30 -12.47 -2.52 8.09
C GLU A 30 -13.43 -2.01 7.01
N ASN A 31 -13.46 -2.65 5.84
CA ASN A 31 -14.25 -2.25 4.66
C ASN A 31 -14.11 -0.75 4.33
N THR A 32 -12.87 -0.27 4.40
CA THR A 32 -12.52 1.14 4.24
C THR A 32 -11.55 1.33 3.08
N ASN A 33 -11.41 2.56 2.60
CA ASN A 33 -10.57 2.85 1.45
C ASN A 33 -9.08 2.63 1.77
N PHE A 34 -8.39 1.85 0.93
CA PHE A 34 -6.97 1.57 1.10
C PHE A 34 -6.11 2.84 1.08
N LYS A 35 -6.47 3.85 0.27
CA LYS A 35 -5.77 5.15 0.24
C LYS A 35 -5.83 5.82 1.62
N ASP A 36 -7.00 5.82 2.26
CA ASP A 36 -7.20 6.46 3.56
C ASP A 36 -6.39 5.75 4.67
N ILE A 37 -6.32 4.42 4.63
CA ILE A 37 -5.44 3.65 5.51
C ILE A 37 -3.97 4.00 5.28
N VAL A 38 -3.54 4.09 4.03
CA VAL A 38 -2.14 4.42 3.70
C VAL A 38 -1.79 5.85 4.16
N MET A 39 -2.69 6.81 3.95
CA MET A 39 -2.49 8.20 4.39
C MET A 39 -2.50 8.38 5.91
N SER A 40 -3.11 7.45 6.64
CA SER A 40 -3.16 7.44 8.11
C SER A 40 -2.11 6.54 8.75
N SER A 41 -1.34 5.78 7.97
CA SER A 41 -0.35 4.85 8.48
C SER A 41 0.99 5.53 8.76
N PRO A 42 1.46 5.55 10.04
CA PRO A 42 2.78 6.09 10.38
C PRO A 42 3.92 5.40 9.63
N ASP A 43 3.77 4.10 9.33
CA ASP A 43 4.76 3.29 8.61
C ASP A 43 4.94 3.72 7.15
N ILE A 44 3.98 4.45 6.59
CA ILE A 44 4.07 5.03 5.25
C ILE A 44 4.42 6.52 5.34
N THR A 45 3.74 7.28 6.19
CA THR A 45 3.88 8.74 6.26
C THR A 45 5.26 9.19 6.76
N ILE A 46 6.03 8.30 7.38
CA ILE A 46 7.44 8.55 7.70
C ILE A 46 8.35 8.58 6.46
N TYR A 47 7.96 7.93 5.37
CA TYR A 47 8.75 7.83 4.13
C TYR A 47 8.18 8.68 2.99
N LEU A 48 6.86 8.83 2.94
CA LEU A 48 6.12 9.48 1.86
C LEU A 48 5.29 10.64 2.40
N SER A 49 5.37 11.79 1.73
CA SER A 49 4.47 12.91 2.02
C SER A 49 3.05 12.62 1.54
N ARG A 50 2.10 13.41 2.03
CA ARG A 50 0.70 13.29 1.60
C ARG A 50 0.57 13.45 0.09
N GLU A 51 1.27 14.43 -0.48
CA GLU A 51 1.27 14.72 -1.91
C GLU A 51 1.84 13.56 -2.73
N GLU A 52 2.92 12.92 -2.24
CA GLU A 52 3.48 11.73 -2.89
C GLU A 52 2.51 10.55 -2.85
N ILE A 53 1.78 10.37 -1.75
CA ILE A 53 0.73 9.34 -1.64
C ILE A 53 -0.41 9.66 -2.60
N GLU A 54 -0.88 10.91 -2.62
CA GLU A 54 -1.91 11.39 -3.54
C GLU A 54 -1.52 11.08 -4.99
N GLU A 55 -0.32 11.47 -5.41
CA GLU A 55 0.22 11.24 -6.75
C GLU A 55 0.31 9.74 -7.08
N ILE A 56 0.75 8.91 -6.12
CA ILE A 56 0.77 7.45 -6.31
C ILE A 56 -0.65 6.94 -6.56
N PHE A 57 -1.63 7.35 -5.77
CA PHE A 57 -3.00 6.86 -5.92
C PHE A 57 -3.72 7.46 -7.14
N ASP A 58 -3.39 8.69 -7.53
CA ASP A 58 -3.90 9.34 -8.74
C ASP A 58 -3.29 8.75 -10.01
N LEU A 59 -1.98 8.48 -10.04
CA LEU A 59 -1.37 7.71 -11.14
C LEU A 59 -1.93 6.29 -11.21
N ASN A 60 -2.27 5.73 -10.04
CA ASN A 60 -2.93 4.44 -9.92
C ASN A 60 -4.46 4.53 -9.96
N HIS A 61 -5.11 5.64 -10.40
CA HIS A 61 -6.59 5.71 -10.54
C HIS A 61 -7.16 4.55 -11.39
N HIS A 62 -6.30 3.88 -12.15
CA HIS A 62 -6.47 2.49 -12.63
C HIS A 62 -6.17 1.43 -11.55
N LEU A 63 -6.83 1.49 -10.38
CA LEU A 63 -6.70 0.50 -9.30
C LEU A 63 -7.22 -0.91 -9.67
N ARG A 64 -7.47 -1.16 -10.97
CA ARG A 64 -7.78 -2.47 -11.57
C ARG A 64 -6.75 -3.57 -11.27
N ASN A 65 -5.57 -3.22 -10.73
CA ASN A 65 -4.49 -4.17 -10.44
C ASN A 65 -4.14 -4.30 -8.95
N ILE A 66 -4.77 -3.54 -8.04
CA ILE A 66 -4.59 -3.82 -6.60
C ILE A 66 -5.20 -5.19 -6.25
N ASP A 67 -6.20 -5.65 -7.01
CA ASP A 67 -6.72 -7.02 -6.94
C ASP A 67 -5.63 -8.08 -7.11
N PHE A 68 -4.63 -7.86 -7.97
CA PHE A 68 -3.56 -8.84 -8.18
C PHE A 68 -2.63 -8.95 -6.97
N ILE A 69 -2.28 -7.82 -6.35
CA ILE A 69 -1.48 -7.84 -5.12
C ILE A 69 -2.33 -8.45 -3.99
N PHE A 70 -3.61 -8.08 -3.88
CA PHE A 70 -4.54 -8.71 -2.95
C PHE A 70 -4.64 -10.23 -3.12
N GLU A 71 -4.81 -10.72 -4.35
CA GLU A 71 -4.98 -12.14 -4.64
C GLU A 71 -3.72 -12.94 -4.30
N GLN A 72 -2.53 -12.39 -4.59
CA GLN A 72 -1.25 -13.02 -4.26
C GLN A 72 -1.01 -13.07 -2.75
N VAL A 73 -1.43 -12.03 -2.02
CA VAL A 73 -1.29 -11.96 -0.56
C VAL A 73 -2.27 -12.93 0.09
N MET A 74 -3.53 -12.94 -0.34
CA MET A 74 -4.57 -13.85 0.16
C MET A 74 -4.23 -15.32 -0.10
N LYS A 75 -3.54 -15.66 -1.20
CA LYS A 75 -3.06 -17.03 -1.46
C LYS A 75 -2.06 -17.56 -0.42
N LYS A 76 -1.35 -16.67 0.29
CA LYS A 76 -0.34 -17.07 1.28
C LYS A 76 -0.92 -17.32 2.68
N TYR A 77 -2.13 -16.82 2.97
CA TYR A 77 -2.81 -16.98 4.25
C TYR A 77 -3.96 -18.01 4.22
N LYS A 78 -3.99 -18.89 3.22
CA LYS A 78 -4.99 -19.96 3.05
C LYS A 78 -4.41 -21.33 3.35
#